data_AF-X1RRM4-F1
#
_entry.id   AF-X1RRM4-F1
#
_cell.length_a   1.000
_cell.length_b   1.000
_cell.length_c   1.000
_cell.angle_alpha   90.00
_cell.angle_beta   90.00
_cell.angle_gamma   90.00
#
_symmetry.space_group_name_H-M   'P 1'
#
loop_
_entity.id
_entity.type
_entity.pdbx_description
1 polymer ?
#
loop_
_entity_poly.entity_id
_entity_poly.type
_entity_poly.pdbx_seq_one_letter_code
_entity_poly.pdbx_strand_id
1 'polypeptide(L)'
;MFSPKIRWTLALFFTILLLGIGFQEWVFLISLIPLIILTIFYFFTSPPEKLGLEITRELDQNRFQEGEHIEISLRIRNKGKQAIDMLEIIDVLPKQVSLKNSSNHIITSLDVGEETEFRYVVSCDYRGRWNLGPTHVRARNFINSAFVVETHDNTEDKIIVIPNFEIIRDMPFRTKYPKISDGPFHSKLKGEGLDFSGVREYNHSDSLGRINWPATAKYNRLFTNEYELFRTADLLLVLDAT
;
A
#
# COMPACT_ATOMS: atom_id res chain seq x y z
N MET A 1 -17.09 -17.70 28.17
CA MET A 1 -18.29 -18.56 28.18
C MET A 1 -17.80 -19.99 28.01
N PHE A 2 -18.05 -20.91 28.95
CA PHE A 2 -17.47 -22.28 28.87
C PHE A 2 -17.79 -22.95 27.53
N SER A 3 -16.78 -23.56 26.91
CA SER A 3 -16.96 -24.28 25.65
C SER A 3 -18.07 -25.34 25.82
N PRO A 4 -18.88 -25.62 24.78
CA PRO A 4 -19.96 -26.61 24.86
C PRO A 4 -19.44 -27.99 25.31
N LYS A 5 -18.18 -28.31 25.02
CA LYS A 5 -17.49 -29.54 25.46
C LYS A 5 -17.33 -29.62 26.98
N ILE A 6 -16.98 -28.51 27.64
CA ILE A 6 -16.84 -28.45 29.10
C ILE A 6 -18.17 -28.66 29.84
N ARG A 7 -19.28 -28.22 29.24
CA ARG A 7 -20.62 -28.46 29.83
C ARG A 7 -20.98 -29.94 29.83
N TRP A 8 -20.67 -30.66 28.75
CA TRP A 8 -20.90 -32.10 28.66
C TRP A 8 -20.00 -32.91 29.60
N THR A 9 -18.72 -32.53 29.74
CA THR A 9 -17.82 -33.22 30.69
C THR A 9 -18.25 -33.00 32.14
N LEU A 10 -18.71 -31.80 32.50
CA LEU A 10 -19.25 -31.51 33.83
C LEU A 10 -20.56 -32.28 34.09
N ALA A 11 -21.48 -32.31 33.13
CA ALA A 11 -22.70 -33.10 33.23
C ALA A 11 -22.41 -34.60 33.43
N LEU A 12 -21.48 -35.16 32.64
CA LEU A 12 -21.06 -36.56 32.78
C LEU A 12 -20.44 -36.83 34.16
N PHE A 13 -19.57 -35.92 34.64
CA PHE A 13 -18.97 -36.00 35.97
C PHE A 13 -20.03 -36.04 37.08
N PHE A 14 -20.98 -35.11 37.08
CA PHE A 14 -22.05 -35.07 38.09
C PHE A 14 -23.00 -36.26 37.99
N THR A 15 -23.25 -36.78 36.79
CA THR A 15 -24.10 -37.96 36.60
C THR A 15 -23.45 -39.21 37.20
N ILE A 16 -22.15 -39.43 36.95
CA ILE A 16 -21.39 -40.55 37.52
C ILE A 16 -21.29 -40.41 39.05
N LEU A 17 -21.09 -39.20 39.56
CA LEU A 17 -21.06 -38.92 40.99
C LEU A 17 -22.39 -39.26 41.68
N LEU A 18 -23.52 -38.83 41.09
CA LEU A 18 -24.87 -39.11 41.62
C LEU A 18 -25.21 -40.61 41.57
N LEU A 19 -24.83 -41.31 40.50
CA LEU A 19 -24.98 -42.76 40.40
C LEU A 19 -24.14 -43.48 41.46
N GLY A 20 -22.89 -43.06 41.68
CA GLY A 20 -22.03 -43.65 42.72
C GLY A 20 -22.59 -43.50 44.12
N ILE A 21 -23.12 -42.32 44.46
CA ILE A 21 -23.76 -42.07 45.75
C ILE A 21 -25.07 -42.86 45.88
N GLY A 22 -25.88 -42.91 44.83
CA GLY A 22 -27.18 -43.58 44.83
C GLY A 22 -27.10 -45.11 44.95
N PHE A 23 -26.13 -45.72 44.27
CA PHE A 23 -25.93 -47.18 44.30
C PHE A 23 -24.98 -47.65 45.40
N GLN A 24 -24.30 -46.73 46.11
CA GLN A 24 -23.28 -47.04 47.13
C GLN A 24 -22.11 -47.91 46.62
N GLU A 25 -21.85 -47.87 45.32
CA GLU A 25 -20.81 -48.67 44.68
C GLU A 25 -19.55 -47.83 44.43
N TRP A 26 -18.46 -48.20 45.10
CA TRP A 26 -17.11 -47.64 44.95
C TRP A 26 -16.55 -47.64 43.51
N VAL A 27 -17.04 -48.53 42.64
CA VAL A 27 -16.64 -48.60 41.23
C VAL A 27 -16.91 -47.28 40.48
N PHE A 28 -18.00 -46.58 40.80
CA PHE A 28 -18.32 -45.29 40.19
C PHE A 28 -17.40 -44.16 40.67
N LEU A 29 -16.84 -44.26 41.88
CA LEU A 29 -15.87 -43.29 42.37
C LEU A 29 -14.50 -43.50 41.71
N ILE A 30 -14.10 -44.75 41.50
CA ILE A 30 -12.85 -45.07 40.78
C ILE A 30 -12.92 -44.61 39.32
N SER A 31 -14.09 -44.71 38.67
CA SER A 31 -14.26 -44.25 37.28
C SER A 31 -14.20 -42.72 37.10
N LEU A 32 -14.31 -41.93 38.17
CA LEU A 32 -14.07 -40.49 38.13
C LEU A 32 -12.59 -40.14 37.96
N ILE A 33 -11.67 -40.98 38.43
CA ILE A 33 -10.21 -40.73 38.33
C ILE A 33 -9.77 -40.55 36.86
N PRO A 34 -10.05 -41.48 35.92
CA PRO A 34 -9.68 -41.28 34.52
C PRO A 34 -10.41 -40.09 33.89
N LEU A 35 -11.65 -39.79 34.31
CA LEU A 35 -12.40 -38.63 33.82
C LEU A 35 -11.74 -37.31 34.25
N ILE A 36 -11.29 -37.21 35.50
CA ILE A 36 -10.56 -36.05 36.02
C ILE A 36 -9.22 -35.89 35.29
N ILE A 37 -8.46 -36.98 35.12
CA ILE A 37 -7.19 -36.96 34.38
C ILE A 37 -7.41 -36.48 32.95
N LEU A 38 -8.43 -36.99 32.25
CA LEU A 38 -8.76 -36.57 30.89
C LEU A 38 -9.18 -35.09 30.84
N THR A 39 -9.89 -34.59 31.85
CA THR A 39 -10.32 -33.19 31.90
C THR A 39 -9.14 -32.25 32.15
N ILE A 40 -8.24 -32.61 33.06
CA ILE A 40 -6.99 -31.88 33.32
C ILE A 40 -6.14 -31.90 32.04
N PHE A 41 -5.93 -33.08 31.45
CA PHE A 41 -5.18 -33.22 30.21
C PHE A 41 -5.77 -32.36 29.09
N TYR A 42 -7.10 -32.38 28.91
CA TYR A 42 -7.79 -31.54 27.94
C TYR A 42 -7.57 -30.05 28.22
N PHE A 43 -7.63 -29.60 29.47
CA PHE A 43 -7.44 -28.19 29.82
C PHE A 43 -6.01 -27.71 29.51
N PHE A 44 -5.00 -28.53 29.81
CA PHE A 44 -3.59 -28.20 29.53
C PHE A 44 -3.20 -28.35 28.05
N THR A 45 -3.92 -29.20 27.30
CA THR A 45 -3.69 -29.50 25.87
C THR A 45 -4.60 -28.68 24.94
N SER A 46 -5.54 -27.92 25.51
CA SER A 46 -6.43 -27.08 24.72
C SER A 46 -5.68 -25.83 24.27
N PRO A 47 -5.64 -25.57 22.95
CA PRO A 47 -5.02 -24.35 22.46
C PRO A 47 -5.76 -23.10 22.96
N PRO A 48 -5.07 -21.95 23.08
CA PRO A 48 -5.70 -20.70 23.46
C PRO A 48 -6.74 -20.28 22.40
N GLU A 49 -7.81 -19.61 22.85
CA GLU A 49 -8.88 -19.12 21.96
C GLU A 49 -8.39 -18.00 21.04
N LYS A 50 -7.38 -17.22 21.48
CA LYS A 50 -6.67 -16.24 20.66
C LYS A 50 -5.17 -16.28 20.90
N LEU A 51 -4.40 -16.11 19.83
CA LEU A 51 -2.96 -15.90 19.89
C LEU A 51 -2.72 -14.44 20.27
N GLY A 52 -1.93 -14.21 21.31
CA GLY A 52 -1.50 -12.86 21.71
C GLY A 52 -0.39 -12.35 20.80
N LEU A 53 -0.54 -12.44 19.48
CA LEU A 53 0.48 -12.05 18.53
C LEU A 53 0.29 -10.59 18.10
N GLU A 54 1.39 -9.85 18.09
CA GLU A 54 1.48 -8.54 17.47
C GLU A 54 2.30 -8.69 16.20
N ILE A 55 1.70 -8.30 15.06
CA ILE A 55 2.32 -8.40 13.75
C ILE A 55 2.36 -7.00 13.17
N THR A 56 3.56 -6.53 12.86
CA THR A 56 3.79 -5.22 12.25
C THR A 56 4.55 -5.39 10.96
N ARG A 57 4.04 -4.79 9.89
CA ARG A 57 4.70 -4.75 8.59
C ARG A 57 5.38 -3.40 8.44
N GLU A 58 6.68 -3.44 8.18
CA GLU A 58 7.46 -2.27 7.83
C GLU A 58 7.81 -2.31 6.35
N LEU A 59 7.57 -1.19 5.68
CA LEU A 59 7.84 -0.98 4.27
C LEU A 59 8.95 0.07 4.18
N ASP A 60 10.07 -0.26 3.53
CA ASP A 60 11.14 0.71 3.28
C ASP A 60 10.60 1.96 2.56
N GLN A 61 9.70 1.72 1.60
CA GLN A 61 8.98 2.76 0.88
C GLN A 61 7.58 2.26 0.48
N ASN A 62 6.58 3.14 0.63
CA ASN A 62 5.20 2.84 0.24
C ASN A 62 4.87 3.25 -1.20
N ARG A 63 5.81 3.89 -1.91
CA ARG A 63 5.62 4.37 -3.28
C ARG A 63 6.87 4.07 -4.10
N PHE A 64 6.67 3.43 -5.24
CA PHE A 64 7.76 2.92 -6.09
C PHE A 64 7.35 2.79 -7.55
N GLN A 65 8.31 2.66 -8.44
CA GLN A 65 8.08 2.54 -9.88
C GLN A 65 7.73 1.11 -10.30
N GLU A 66 7.01 0.97 -11.41
CA GLU A 66 6.77 -0.34 -12.04
C GLU A 66 8.08 -1.11 -12.23
N GLY A 67 8.09 -2.38 -11.82
CA GLY A 67 9.26 -3.26 -11.88
C GLY A 67 10.33 -3.05 -10.81
N GLU A 68 10.22 -2.00 -9.98
CA GLU A 68 11.13 -1.77 -8.86
C GLU A 68 10.98 -2.86 -7.78
N HIS A 69 12.09 -3.17 -7.11
CA HIS A 69 12.15 -4.18 -6.04
C HIS A 69 12.06 -3.50 -4.69
N ILE A 70 11.17 -3.98 -3.82
CA ILE A 70 11.03 -3.50 -2.45
C ILE A 70 11.18 -4.64 -1.47
N GLU A 71 12.00 -4.39 -0.46
CA GLU A 71 12.07 -5.21 0.73
C GLU A 71 10.92 -4.86 1.68
N ILE A 72 10.20 -5.89 2.11
CA ILE A 72 9.17 -5.80 3.13
C ILE A 72 9.68 -6.57 4.34
N SER A 73 9.62 -5.94 5.51
CA SER A 73 10.01 -6.55 6.78
C SER A 73 8.76 -6.83 7.62
N LEU A 74 8.52 -8.09 7.97
CA LEU A 74 7.45 -8.48 8.88
C LEU A 74 8.05 -8.81 10.24
N ARG A 75 7.67 -8.05 11.26
CA ARG A 75 8.03 -8.30 12.66
C ARG A 75 6.85 -8.92 13.39
N ILE A 76 7.13 -9.98 14.12
CA ILE A 76 6.13 -10.76 14.86
C ILE A 76 6.62 -10.94 16.27
N ARG A 77 5.78 -10.53 17.22
CA ARG A 77 6.08 -10.61 18.64
C ARG A 77 5.01 -11.39 19.37
N ASN A 78 5.45 -12.32 20.22
CA ASN A 78 4.55 -13.07 21.09
C ASN A 78 4.28 -12.30 22.39
N LYS A 79 3.17 -11.57 22.43
CA LYS A 79 2.60 -10.95 23.66
C LYS A 79 1.62 -11.88 24.39
N GLY A 80 1.53 -13.13 23.96
CA GLY A 80 0.71 -14.16 24.60
C GLY A 80 1.26 -14.61 25.96
N LYS A 81 0.55 -15.53 26.59
CA LYS A 81 0.95 -16.13 27.88
C LYS A 81 1.63 -17.49 27.75
N GLN A 82 1.75 -17.99 26.52
CA GLN A 82 2.27 -19.32 26.21
C GLN A 82 3.32 -19.21 25.09
N ALA A 83 4.37 -20.01 25.18
CA ALA A 83 5.31 -20.20 24.10
C ALA A 83 4.59 -20.87 22.91
N ILE A 84 5.12 -20.63 21.71
CA ILE A 84 4.62 -21.19 20.45
C ILE A 84 5.71 -22.05 19.83
N ASP A 85 5.55 -23.37 19.87
CA ASP A 85 6.57 -24.30 19.37
C ASP A 85 6.61 -24.35 17.84
N MET A 86 5.46 -24.20 17.19
CA MET A 86 5.33 -24.13 15.74
C MET A 86 4.40 -22.98 15.36
N LEU A 87 4.97 -21.97 14.74
CA LEU A 87 4.30 -20.82 14.16
C LEU A 87 4.57 -20.77 12.66
N GLU A 88 3.53 -20.95 11.87
CA GLU A 88 3.54 -20.78 10.43
C GLU A 88 2.85 -19.48 10.07
N ILE A 89 3.53 -18.65 9.29
CA ILE A 89 3.07 -17.31 8.90
C ILE A 89 3.11 -17.23 7.39
N ILE A 90 1.99 -16.86 6.80
CA ILE A 90 1.84 -16.66 5.36
C ILE A 90 1.29 -15.26 5.16
N ASP A 91 2.10 -14.38 4.58
CA ASP A 91 1.64 -13.04 4.23
C ASP A 91 1.04 -13.02 2.83
N VAL A 92 -0.28 -12.78 2.72
CA VAL A 92 -0.96 -12.85 1.43
C VAL A 92 -0.66 -11.62 0.59
N LEU A 93 -0.21 -11.84 -0.63
CA LEU A 93 0.05 -10.78 -1.60
C LEU A 93 -1.07 -10.70 -2.64
N PRO A 94 -1.43 -9.49 -3.10
CA PRO A 94 -2.37 -9.32 -4.20
C PRO A 94 -1.77 -9.89 -5.49
N LYS A 95 -2.63 -10.35 -6.41
CA LYS A 95 -2.21 -11.09 -7.63
C LYS A 95 -1.24 -10.33 -8.54
N GLN A 96 -1.26 -9.01 -8.48
CA GLN A 96 -0.43 -8.11 -9.28
C GLN A 96 0.98 -7.92 -8.69
N VAL A 97 1.18 -8.30 -7.43
CA VAL A 97 2.47 -8.21 -6.74
C VAL A 97 3.11 -9.59 -6.80
N SER A 98 4.29 -9.65 -7.42
CA SER A 98 5.08 -10.86 -7.54
C SER A 98 6.23 -10.86 -6.53
N LEU A 99 6.53 -12.05 -6.02
CA LEU A 99 7.64 -12.27 -5.11
C LEU A 99 8.92 -12.51 -5.92
N LYS A 100 10.06 -11.97 -5.47
CA LYS A 100 11.36 -12.12 -6.13
C LYS A 100 12.35 -12.83 -5.22
N ASN A 101 12.82 -14.01 -5.63
CA ASN A 101 13.88 -14.82 -4.99
C ASN A 101 13.83 -14.88 -3.45
N SER A 102 12.62 -14.85 -2.88
CA SER A 102 12.38 -14.83 -1.43
C SER A 102 11.19 -15.73 -1.11
N SER A 103 10.72 -15.73 0.13
CA SER A 103 9.49 -16.41 0.54
C SER A 103 8.68 -15.48 1.45
N ASN A 104 7.39 -15.32 1.16
CA ASN A 104 6.41 -14.69 2.06
C ASN A 104 5.82 -15.67 3.08
N HIS A 105 6.44 -16.85 3.19
CA HIS A 105 6.04 -17.94 4.08
C HIS A 105 7.23 -18.35 4.95
N ILE A 106 7.01 -18.36 6.27
CA ILE A 106 7.99 -18.78 7.27
C ILE A 106 7.35 -19.73 8.29
N ILE A 107 8.14 -20.68 8.77
CA ILE A 107 7.82 -21.54 9.91
C ILE A 107 8.90 -21.30 10.97
N THR A 108 8.49 -20.94 12.17
CA THR A 108 9.39 -20.61 13.28
C THR A 108 8.77 -20.97 14.62
N SER A 109 9.50 -20.77 15.71
CA SER A 109 9.03 -20.90 17.10
C SER A 109 9.21 -19.57 17.80
N LEU A 110 8.34 -19.23 18.75
CA LEU A 110 8.40 -17.97 19.51
C LEU A 110 8.04 -18.20 20.97
N ASP A 111 9.01 -18.00 21.86
CA ASP A 111 8.81 -17.95 23.30
C ASP A 111 8.00 -16.73 23.73
N VAL A 112 7.55 -16.72 24.99
CA VAL A 112 6.79 -15.61 25.55
C VAL A 112 7.66 -14.34 25.58
N GLY A 113 7.20 -13.30 24.89
CA GLY A 113 7.90 -12.02 24.78
C GLY A 113 8.97 -11.97 23.68
N GLU A 114 9.28 -13.10 23.04
CA GLU A 114 10.22 -13.18 21.93
C GLU A 114 9.67 -12.48 20.68
N GLU A 115 10.58 -11.98 19.86
CA GLU A 115 10.30 -11.29 18.60
C GLU A 115 11.17 -11.86 17.49
N THR A 116 10.59 -12.02 16.31
CA THR A 116 11.28 -12.45 15.10
C THR A 116 10.98 -11.49 13.95
N GLU A 117 11.97 -11.25 13.10
CA GLU A 117 11.85 -10.43 11.90
C GLU A 117 12.18 -11.31 10.69
N PHE A 118 11.32 -11.26 9.66
CA PHE A 118 11.66 -11.84 8.37
C PHE A 118 11.43 -10.83 7.25
N ARG A 119 12.27 -10.94 6.22
CA ARG A 119 12.28 -10.01 5.10
C ARG A 119 12.09 -10.74 3.79
N TYR A 120 11.31 -10.14 2.90
CA TYR A 120 11.08 -10.67 1.57
C TYR A 120 10.97 -9.54 0.55
N VAL A 121 11.31 -9.84 -0.70
CA VAL A 121 11.37 -8.85 -1.77
C VAL A 121 10.20 -9.06 -2.72
N VAL A 122 9.48 -7.97 -2.97
CA VAL A 122 8.37 -7.94 -3.92
C VAL A 122 8.64 -6.98 -5.07
N SER A 123 7.94 -7.20 -6.18
CA SER A 123 7.89 -6.29 -7.31
C SER A 123 6.49 -6.27 -7.90
N CYS A 124 6.10 -5.15 -8.51
CA CYS A 124 4.81 -5.02 -9.15
C CYS A 124 4.96 -4.35 -10.52
N ASP A 125 4.44 -5.00 -11.55
CA ASP A 125 4.50 -4.51 -12.93
C ASP A 125 3.25 -3.69 -13.31
N TYR A 126 2.26 -3.61 -12.41
CA TYR A 126 1.00 -2.91 -12.66
C TYR A 126 0.87 -1.68 -11.78
N ARG A 127 0.81 -0.48 -12.39
CA ARG A 127 0.45 0.75 -11.66
C ARG A 127 -0.84 0.61 -10.87
N GLY A 128 -0.88 1.26 -9.72
CA GLY A 128 -2.08 1.28 -8.89
C GLY A 128 -1.79 1.41 -7.41
N ARG A 129 -2.83 1.19 -6.61
CA ARG A 129 -2.73 1.08 -5.15
C ARG A 129 -3.11 -0.34 -4.78
N TRP A 130 -2.23 -1.04 -4.09
CA TRP A 130 -2.45 -2.42 -3.68
C TRP A 130 -2.36 -2.52 -2.17
N ASN A 131 -3.30 -3.24 -1.56
CA ASN A 131 -3.25 -3.54 -0.13
C ASN A 131 -2.41 -4.81 0.06
N LEU A 132 -1.55 -4.82 1.07
CA LEU A 132 -0.76 -5.98 1.46
C LEU A 132 -1.44 -6.71 2.61
N GLY A 133 -1.35 -8.05 2.59
CA GLY A 133 -2.05 -8.90 3.54
C GLY A 133 -3.44 -9.33 3.03
N PRO A 134 -4.26 -9.96 3.89
CA PRO A 134 -4.00 -10.21 5.32
C PRO A 134 -2.89 -11.22 5.57
N THR A 135 -2.33 -11.21 6.78
CA THR A 135 -1.36 -12.21 7.23
C THR A 135 -2.09 -13.36 7.91
N HIS A 136 -1.97 -14.56 7.34
CA HIS A 136 -2.50 -15.77 7.93
C HIS A 136 -1.47 -16.39 8.85
N VAL A 137 -1.93 -16.78 10.04
CA VAL A 137 -1.09 -17.34 11.07
C VAL A 137 -1.69 -18.66 11.52
N ARG A 138 -0.85 -19.69 11.56
CA ARG A 138 -1.18 -20.99 12.10
C ARG A 138 -0.18 -21.36 13.18
N ALA A 139 -0.67 -21.55 14.40
CA ALA A 139 0.17 -21.86 15.55
C ALA A 139 -0.21 -23.21 16.18
N ARG A 140 0.78 -23.92 16.69
CA ARG A 140 0.59 -25.15 17.46
C ARG A 140 1.74 -25.33 18.45
N ASN A 141 1.38 -25.78 19.65
CA ASN A 141 2.35 -26.25 20.63
C ASN A 141 2.42 -27.78 20.57
N PHE A 142 3.55 -28.35 20.97
CA PHE A 142 3.78 -29.79 21.02
C PHE A 142 2.68 -30.52 21.81
N ILE A 143 2.26 -29.90 22.92
CA ILE A 143 1.23 -30.43 23.79
C ILE A 143 -0.17 -30.19 23.21
N ASN A 144 -0.36 -29.21 22.33
CA ASN A 144 -1.69 -28.85 21.83
C ASN A 144 -2.23 -29.87 20.82
N SER A 145 -3.49 -30.25 21.02
CA SER A 145 -4.21 -31.22 20.21
C SER A 145 -4.67 -30.69 18.84
N ALA A 146 -4.73 -29.37 18.68
CA ALA A 146 -5.18 -28.71 17.46
C ALA A 146 -4.37 -27.46 17.15
N PHE A 147 -4.40 -27.04 15.88
CA PHE A 147 -3.86 -25.77 15.44
C PHE A 147 -4.81 -24.62 15.79
N VAL A 148 -4.25 -23.50 16.21
CA VAL A 148 -4.95 -22.21 16.21
C VAL A 148 -4.68 -21.55 14.87
N VAL A 149 -5.75 -21.11 14.22
CA VAL A 149 -5.65 -20.36 12.96
C VAL A 149 -6.24 -18.99 13.20
N GLU A 150 -5.43 -17.97 12.93
CA GLU A 150 -5.86 -16.58 12.99
C GLU A 150 -5.51 -15.86 11.70
N THR A 151 -6.31 -14.85 11.38
CA THR A 151 -6.06 -13.94 10.27
C THR A 151 -5.88 -12.56 10.85
N HIS A 152 -4.73 -11.97 10.62
CA HIS A 152 -4.42 -10.59 10.98
C HIS A 152 -4.57 -9.72 9.73
N ASP A 153 -5.61 -8.89 9.71
CA ASP A 153 -5.86 -7.99 8.60
C ASP A 153 -5.40 -6.58 8.97
N ASN A 154 -4.25 -6.17 8.43
CA ASN A 154 -3.74 -4.81 8.56
C ASN A 154 -4.20 -3.99 7.35
N THR A 155 -5.38 -3.37 7.48
CA THR A 155 -5.96 -2.54 6.41
C THR A 155 -5.15 -1.27 6.06
N GLU A 156 -4.12 -0.94 6.83
CA GLU A 156 -3.30 0.25 6.69
C GLU A 156 -2.12 0.08 5.73
N ASP A 157 -1.70 -1.16 5.46
CA ASP A 157 -0.48 -1.42 4.70
C ASP A 157 -0.74 -1.41 3.19
N LYS A 158 -0.42 -0.28 2.58
CA LYS A 158 -0.70 -0.01 1.16
C LYS A 158 0.56 0.36 0.42
N ILE A 159 0.69 -0.20 -0.77
CA ILE A 159 1.73 0.15 -1.72
C ILE A 159 1.15 0.91 -2.91
N ILE A 160 1.91 1.88 -3.40
CA ILE A 160 1.56 2.74 -4.53
C ILE A 160 2.59 2.53 -5.63
N VAL A 161 2.17 1.90 -6.72
CA VAL A 161 3.01 1.65 -7.89
C VAL A 161 2.73 2.77 -8.90
N ILE A 162 3.75 3.58 -9.18
CA ILE A 162 3.70 4.62 -10.21
C ILE A 162 4.29 4.08 -11.52
N PRO A 163 3.76 4.49 -12.68
CA PRO A 163 4.33 4.08 -13.95
C PRO A 163 5.74 4.66 -14.11
N ASN A 164 6.58 3.94 -14.84
CA ASN A 164 7.82 4.53 -15.31
C ASN A 164 7.48 5.57 -16.38
N PHE A 165 7.90 6.82 -16.18
CA PHE A 165 7.59 7.93 -17.09
C PHE A 165 8.78 8.21 -18.00
N GLU A 166 8.54 8.20 -19.30
CA GLU A 166 9.52 8.67 -20.27
C GLU A 166 9.53 10.19 -20.32
N ILE A 167 10.69 10.79 -20.07
CA ILE A 167 10.86 12.23 -20.20
C ILE A 167 11.09 12.57 -21.67
N ILE A 168 10.11 13.24 -22.28
CA ILE A 168 10.23 13.79 -23.63
C ILE A 168 11.04 15.08 -23.55
N ARG A 169 12.35 15.01 -23.81
CA ARG A 169 13.27 16.16 -23.66
C ARG A 169 13.26 17.14 -24.83
N ASP A 170 12.85 16.70 -26.01
CA ASP A 170 12.90 17.49 -27.25
C ASP A 170 11.55 17.45 -27.98
N MET A 171 10.49 17.96 -27.34
CA MET A 171 9.20 18.11 -28.01
C MET A 171 9.22 19.39 -28.85
N PRO A 172 9.22 19.33 -30.20
CA PRO A 172 9.27 20.53 -31.01
C PRO A 172 7.88 21.19 -31.04
N PHE A 173 7.56 22.01 -30.04
CA PHE A 173 6.38 22.91 -30.08
C PHE A 173 6.54 24.05 -31.10
N ARG A 174 7.31 23.85 -32.18
CA ARG A 174 7.45 24.79 -33.28
C ARG A 174 6.44 24.41 -34.36
N THR A 175 5.24 24.97 -34.27
CA THR A 175 4.26 24.88 -35.34
C THR A 175 4.81 25.60 -36.58
N LYS A 176 4.92 24.90 -37.71
CA LYS A 176 5.33 25.48 -39.01
C LYS A 176 4.33 26.52 -39.54
N TYR A 177 3.08 26.42 -39.08
CA TYR A 177 1.95 27.28 -39.44
C TYR A 177 1.23 27.77 -38.18
N PRO A 178 1.80 28.73 -37.43
CA PRO A 178 1.09 29.33 -36.31
C PRO A 178 -0.18 30.01 -36.85
N LYS A 179 -1.34 29.66 -36.28
CA LYS A 179 -2.57 30.40 -36.57
C LYS A 179 -2.49 31.75 -35.87
N ILE A 180 -2.86 32.81 -36.59
CA ILE A 180 -3.18 34.10 -35.99
C ILE A 180 -4.55 33.90 -35.33
N SER A 181 -4.61 33.99 -34.01
CA SER A 181 -5.81 33.74 -33.22
C SER A 181 -5.89 34.77 -32.10
N ASP A 182 -7.07 35.34 -31.87
CA ASP A 182 -7.35 36.35 -30.83
C ASP A 182 -7.54 35.71 -29.43
N GLY A 183 -6.77 34.65 -29.13
CA GLY A 183 -6.83 33.95 -27.85
C GLY A 183 -6.00 34.63 -26.75
N PRO A 184 -6.22 34.28 -25.46
CA PRO A 184 -5.54 34.92 -24.31
C PRO A 184 -4.04 34.59 -24.17
N PHE A 185 -3.47 33.83 -25.11
CA PHE A 185 -2.08 33.37 -25.04
C PHE A 185 -1.20 34.22 -25.96
N HIS A 186 -0.44 35.13 -25.35
CA HIS A 186 0.50 36.00 -26.04
C HIS A 186 1.82 35.27 -26.31
N SER A 187 2.34 35.40 -27.53
CA SER A 187 3.69 34.94 -27.84
C SER A 187 4.71 35.98 -27.36
N LYS A 188 5.84 35.55 -26.78
CA LYS A 188 6.96 36.45 -26.44
C LYS A 188 7.76 36.93 -27.68
N LEU A 189 7.35 36.54 -28.89
CA LEU A 189 8.01 36.90 -30.14
C LEU A 189 7.45 38.22 -30.67
N LYS A 190 8.31 39.24 -30.78
CA LYS A 190 7.99 40.54 -31.37
C LYS A 190 7.92 40.45 -32.91
N GLY A 191 6.99 41.17 -33.55
CA GLY A 191 6.90 41.17 -35.02
C GLY A 191 5.76 42.01 -35.59
N GLU A 192 5.35 41.74 -36.84
CA GLU A 192 4.22 42.41 -37.51
C GLU A 192 2.85 41.91 -37.00
N GLY A 193 2.59 42.15 -35.72
CA GLY A 193 1.30 41.88 -35.11
C GLY A 193 0.28 43.00 -35.32
N LEU A 194 -0.92 42.80 -34.78
CA LEU A 194 -2.00 43.79 -34.80
C LEU A 194 -2.07 44.60 -33.50
N ASP A 195 -1.52 44.09 -32.38
CA ASP A 195 -1.65 44.71 -31.07
C ASP A 195 -0.40 45.49 -30.67
N PHE A 196 -0.61 46.66 -30.05
CA PHE A 196 0.46 47.58 -29.69
C PHE A 196 1.26 47.04 -28.51
N SER A 197 2.56 46.83 -28.69
CA SER A 197 3.48 46.35 -27.65
C SER A 197 4.26 47.49 -27.00
N GLY A 198 4.65 48.50 -27.77
CA GLY A 198 5.42 49.62 -27.24
C GLY A 198 5.96 50.57 -28.30
N VAL A 199 6.86 51.45 -27.89
CA VAL A 199 7.52 52.43 -28.77
C VAL A 199 9.03 52.32 -28.59
N ARG A 200 9.77 52.30 -29.69
CA ARG A 200 11.25 52.34 -29.68
C ARG A 200 11.80 53.35 -30.66
N GLU A 201 13.09 53.67 -30.54
CA GLU A 201 13.78 54.53 -31.50
C GLU A 201 13.78 53.88 -32.90
N TYR A 202 13.53 54.70 -33.91
CA TYR A 202 13.44 54.31 -35.32
C TYR A 202 14.80 53.89 -35.85
N ASN A 203 14.82 52.78 -36.57
CA ASN A 203 15.98 52.34 -37.35
C ASN A 203 15.67 52.47 -38.84
N HIS A 204 16.69 52.67 -39.67
CA HIS A 204 16.55 52.87 -41.11
C HIS A 204 15.91 51.68 -41.84
N SER A 205 15.91 50.49 -41.22
CA SER A 205 15.22 49.30 -41.71
C SER A 205 13.71 49.29 -41.44
N ASP A 206 13.20 50.23 -40.65
CA ASP A 206 11.80 50.25 -40.25
C ASP A 206 10.91 50.97 -41.27
N SER A 207 9.70 50.44 -41.43
CA SER A 207 8.70 51.05 -42.31
C SER A 207 8.30 52.44 -41.82
N LEU A 208 8.34 53.43 -42.72
CA LEU A 208 7.91 54.80 -42.45
C LEU A 208 6.44 54.89 -42.01
N GLY A 209 5.62 53.91 -42.40
CA GLY A 209 4.21 53.85 -42.01
C GLY A 209 3.96 53.55 -40.52
N ARG A 210 5.01 53.19 -39.76
CA ARG A 210 4.93 52.87 -38.32
C ARG A 210 5.53 53.96 -37.42
N ILE A 211 5.91 55.11 -37.97
CA ILE A 211 6.46 56.22 -37.19
C ILE A 211 5.42 56.72 -36.19
N ASN A 212 5.82 56.75 -34.92
CA ASN A 212 5.05 57.38 -33.85
C ASN A 212 5.34 58.89 -33.86
N TRP A 213 4.55 59.64 -34.63
CA TRP A 213 4.69 61.10 -34.72
C TRP A 213 4.55 61.82 -33.36
N PRO A 214 3.63 61.43 -32.45
CA PRO A 214 3.54 62.04 -31.12
C PRO A 214 4.83 61.90 -30.29
N ALA A 215 5.41 60.70 -30.22
CA ALA A 215 6.68 60.47 -29.52
C ALA A 215 7.85 61.19 -30.19
N THR A 216 7.86 61.19 -31.53
CA THR A 216 8.87 61.89 -32.33
C THR A 216 8.88 63.38 -32.06
N ALA A 217 7.71 64.02 -32.04
CA ALA A 217 7.56 65.44 -31.76
C ALA A 217 8.01 65.82 -30.33
N LYS A 218 7.80 64.93 -29.36
CA LYS A 218 8.15 65.19 -27.95
C LYS A 218 9.65 65.08 -27.67
N TYR A 219 10.33 64.13 -28.32
CA TYR A 219 11.73 63.81 -28.01
C TYR A 219 12.71 64.23 -29.12
N ASN A 220 12.21 64.83 -30.20
CA ASN A 220 12.98 65.32 -31.35
C ASN A 220 13.92 64.26 -31.96
N ARG A 221 13.49 62.99 -31.93
CA ARG A 221 14.15 61.83 -32.53
C ARG A 221 13.06 60.93 -33.11
N LEU A 222 13.34 60.19 -34.17
CA LEU A 222 12.33 59.33 -34.79
C LEU A 222 12.04 58.12 -33.89
N PHE A 223 10.76 57.85 -33.65
CA PHE A 223 10.28 56.67 -32.93
C PHE A 223 9.34 55.84 -33.81
N THR A 224 9.32 54.52 -33.63
CA THR A 224 8.40 53.60 -34.32
C THR A 224 7.58 52.80 -33.32
N ASN A 225 6.33 52.50 -33.67
CA ASN A 225 5.48 51.58 -32.92
C ASN A 225 5.96 50.13 -33.10
N GLU A 226 6.07 49.39 -31.99
CA GLU A 226 6.27 47.94 -31.97
C GLU A 226 4.92 47.25 -31.77
N TYR A 227 4.73 46.14 -32.50
CA TYR A 227 3.54 45.31 -32.39
C TYR A 227 3.92 43.89 -31.93
N GLU A 228 3.02 43.23 -31.22
CA GLU A 228 3.19 41.87 -30.70
C GLU A 228 2.51 40.84 -31.60
N LEU A 229 3.21 39.74 -31.95
CA LEU A 229 2.63 38.70 -32.79
C LEU A 229 1.80 37.72 -31.96
N PHE A 230 0.52 37.57 -32.28
CA PHE A 230 -0.28 36.45 -31.78
C PHE A 230 0.11 35.18 -32.53
N ARG A 231 0.82 34.28 -31.85
CA ARG A 231 1.05 32.91 -32.32
C ARG A 231 0.57 31.94 -31.26
N THR A 232 -0.51 31.23 -31.56
CA THR A 232 -1.01 30.14 -30.74
C THR A 232 -0.64 28.81 -31.39
N ALA A 233 -0.26 27.83 -30.58
CA ALA A 233 -0.09 26.45 -31.01
C ALA A 233 -1.23 25.62 -30.41
N ASP A 234 -2.01 24.96 -31.27
CA ASP A 234 -3.02 24.01 -30.83
C ASP A 234 -2.34 22.67 -30.53
N LEU A 235 -2.47 22.17 -29.30
CA LEU A 235 -2.00 20.85 -28.90
C LEU A 235 -3.20 19.89 -28.84
N LEU A 236 -3.22 18.88 -29.71
CA LEU A 236 -4.15 17.76 -29.57
C LEU A 236 -3.43 16.59 -28.91
N LEU A 237 -3.81 16.28 -27.67
CA LEU A 237 -3.40 15.04 -27.02
C LEU A 237 -4.45 13.98 -27.33
N VAL A 238 -4.11 13.04 -28.22
CA VAL A 238 -4.93 11.85 -28.45
C VAL A 238 -4.48 10.80 -27.45
N LEU A 239 -5.34 10.53 -26.47
CA LEU A 239 -5.14 9.46 -25.50
C LEU A 239 -5.79 8.20 -26.05
N ASP A 240 -4.98 7.22 -26.42
CA ASP A 240 -5.47 5.87 -26.69
C ASP A 240 -5.56 5.12 -25.35
N ALA A 241 -6.79 4.81 -24.94
CA ALA A 241 -7.09 4.05 -23.73
C ALA A 241 -7.76 2.74 -24.16
N THR A 242 -6.98 1.87 -24.79
CA THR A 242 -7.36 0.51 -25.18
C THR A 242 -6.93 -0.53 -24.15
#